data_AF-A0A151RC81-F1
#
_entry.id   AF-A0A151RC81-F1
#
_cell.length_a   1.000
_cell.length_b   1.000
_cell.length_c   1.000
_cell.angle_alpha   90.00
_cell.angle_beta   90.00
_cell.angle_gamma   90.00
#
_symmetry.space_group_name_H-M   'P 1'
#
loop_
_entity.id
_entity.type
_entity.pdbx_description
1 polymer ?
#
loop_
_entity_poly.entity_id
_entity_poly.type
_entity_poly.pdbx_seq_one_letter_code
_entity_poly.pdbx_strand_id
1 'polypeptide(L)'
;MEKTHVTFFFLPLLITSLFTIASSSSCPINFSYVQTLPWDTSTCRNPIHDQQHCCQTLTTLFHVGLAQHLKQTSFFQLPNQSTSSTCLSNFQANLTPLSINSSLVPSCFPNPSMFVTNMSTCAGIVTTQDWEQKVGSVRVGPLRSFCSGELSDQTRCHNCVAAGLKVAFQLTSVDPNASDVNQCFSFASLYAAAVVNPQGTTDDTTMGCILNIPLTKGSSKNRGKVVKVVFTVLGCVIIAFVVMVIIYRKWDKRRKENVYHREIENGVRNSVLSNTGAKWFHVSELERATDRFSRRSVVGQGGDGVVYKGKLSDGTLVAIKENFDLENKGDEEFCYEVEIISKIRHRNLLALRGCCISSDNMKGKRRFLVYDFMPNGSLCYQLSLGGANRLTWPQRKNIILDVAKGLAYLHYEIKPPIYHRDIKATNILLDSKMSAKLADFGLAREGSEDQSHFTTRVAGTYGYVAPEYALYGQLTDKSDVYSFGIVILEIMSGRKVLDSLNSSADAITDWVWTLVESGKVEDVFDESIREGPEKMMERFVHVGMLCAHAVMALRPSIAEALKMLEGDTEIPKLPDRPVPLGHASFQSSLLHGLQRSGRSMAC
;
A
#
# COMPACT_ATOMS: atom_id res chain seq x y z
N MET A 1 -44.86 -57.20 -37.94
CA MET A 1 -43.71 -57.68 -38.74
C MET A 1 -42.50 -57.40 -37.87
N GLU A 2 -41.73 -58.34 -37.36
CA GLU A 2 -41.39 -59.69 -37.79
C GLU A 2 -40.96 -60.51 -36.56
N LYS A 3 -41.28 -61.80 -36.56
CA LYS A 3 -41.15 -62.76 -35.46
C LYS A 3 -39.80 -63.49 -35.54
N THR A 4 -39.25 -63.87 -34.38
CA THR A 4 -38.59 -65.19 -34.18
C THR A 4 -38.40 -65.39 -32.65
N HIS A 5 -39.33 -66.07 -31.96
CA HIS A 5 -39.33 -67.49 -31.56
C HIS A 5 -38.03 -67.93 -30.84
N VAL A 6 -38.04 -68.17 -29.51
CA VAL A 6 -38.43 -69.42 -28.79
C VAL A 6 -37.52 -70.58 -29.24
N THR A 7 -36.69 -71.25 -28.41
CA THR A 7 -37.03 -72.25 -27.35
C THR A 7 -35.71 -72.72 -26.68
N PHE A 8 -35.60 -72.70 -25.35
CA PHE A 8 -35.52 -73.86 -24.43
C PHE A 8 -34.54 -75.02 -24.75
N PHE A 9 -33.60 -75.24 -23.82
CA PHE A 9 -33.15 -76.59 -23.44
C PHE A 9 -33.11 -76.74 -21.90
N PHE A 10 -34.00 -77.61 -21.42
CA PHE A 10 -34.01 -78.42 -20.19
C PHE A 10 -32.64 -79.13 -19.98
N LEU A 11 -32.13 -79.59 -18.81
CA LEU A 11 -32.67 -80.19 -17.57
C LEU A 11 -31.45 -80.37 -16.59
N PRO A 12 -31.49 -81.17 -15.50
CA PRO A 12 -31.65 -80.81 -14.08
C PRO A 12 -30.43 -81.05 -13.18
N LEU A 13 -30.61 -80.64 -11.91
CA LEU A 13 -30.05 -81.14 -10.65
C LEU A 13 -28.87 -82.14 -10.69
N LEU A 14 -27.79 -81.76 -10.01
CA LEU A 14 -27.17 -82.61 -9.01
C LEU A 14 -27.03 -81.85 -7.69
N ILE A 15 -27.90 -82.21 -6.73
CA ILE A 15 -27.69 -81.97 -5.31
C ILE A 15 -26.53 -82.88 -4.91
N THR A 16 -25.40 -82.32 -4.48
CA THR A 16 -24.48 -83.04 -3.60
C THR A 16 -23.96 -82.11 -2.52
N SER A 17 -24.40 -82.44 -1.30
CA SER A 17 -23.70 -82.28 -0.02
C SER A 17 -23.03 -80.95 0.28
N LEU A 18 -23.67 -80.20 1.17
CA LEU A 18 -23.03 -79.37 2.20
C LEU A 18 -21.84 -80.14 2.81
N PHE A 19 -20.62 -79.83 2.39
CA PHE A 19 -19.45 -80.02 3.22
C PHE A 19 -19.16 -78.67 3.88
N THR A 20 -19.63 -78.51 5.10
CA THR A 20 -19.05 -77.59 6.07
C THR A 20 -17.62 -78.03 6.32
N ILE A 21 -16.68 -77.50 5.55
CA ILE A 21 -15.26 -77.59 5.90
C ILE A 21 -15.07 -76.66 7.09
N ALA A 22 -15.01 -77.27 8.28
CA ALA A 22 -14.39 -76.64 9.44
C ALA A 22 -12.93 -76.34 9.05
N SER A 23 -12.67 -75.09 8.62
CA SER A 23 -11.33 -74.63 8.33
C SER A 23 -10.60 -74.40 9.66
N SER A 24 -9.51 -75.14 9.84
CA SER A 24 -8.57 -74.97 10.96
C SER A 24 -8.22 -73.49 11.15
N SER A 25 -8.38 -73.01 12.38
CA SER A 25 -8.11 -71.62 12.79
C SER A 25 -6.62 -71.30 12.93
N SER A 26 -5.81 -71.63 11.91
CA SER A 26 -4.39 -71.27 11.85
C SER A 26 -4.20 -69.83 11.40
N CYS A 27 -3.18 -69.14 11.93
CA CYS A 27 -2.86 -67.78 11.51
C CYS A 27 -2.17 -67.80 10.13
N PRO A 28 -2.67 -67.08 9.11
CA PRO A 28 -2.04 -67.04 7.78
C PRO A 28 -0.81 -66.12 7.70
N ILE A 29 -0.49 -65.38 8.76
CA ILE A 29 0.62 -64.42 8.79
C ILE A 29 1.85 -65.05 9.46
N ASN A 30 3.00 -64.96 8.80
CA ASN A 30 4.28 -65.33 9.40
C ASN A 30 4.91 -64.12 10.11
N PHE A 31 5.00 -64.17 11.43
CA PHE A 31 5.53 -63.08 12.27
C PHE A 31 7.05 -63.16 12.53
N SER A 32 7.80 -64.00 11.81
CA SER A 32 9.26 -64.10 11.99
C SER A 32 9.99 -62.75 11.77
N TYR A 33 9.42 -61.87 10.94
CA TYR A 33 9.97 -60.54 10.67
C TYR A 33 10.08 -59.67 11.93
N VAL A 34 9.24 -59.91 12.95
CA VAL A 34 9.23 -59.15 14.20
C VAL A 34 10.61 -59.17 14.88
N GLN A 35 11.34 -60.28 14.74
CA GLN A 35 12.66 -60.46 15.32
C GLN A 35 13.79 -59.98 14.42
N THR A 36 13.57 -59.92 13.11
CA THR A 36 14.62 -59.61 12.12
C THR A 36 14.66 -58.14 11.74
N LEU A 37 13.55 -57.41 11.90
CA LEU A 37 13.46 -56.00 11.54
C LEU A 37 14.14 -55.10 12.58
N PRO A 38 14.85 -54.03 12.15
CA PRO A 38 15.55 -53.10 13.05
C PRO A 38 14.59 -52.05 13.63
N TRP A 39 13.50 -52.46 14.28
CA TRP A 39 12.53 -51.54 14.90
C TRP A 39 12.89 -51.21 16.35
N ASP A 40 12.50 -50.02 16.81
CA ASP A 40 12.83 -49.51 18.14
C ASP A 40 11.98 -50.21 19.22
N THR A 41 12.62 -51.11 19.96
CA THR A 41 11.98 -51.84 21.07
C THR A 41 11.99 -51.07 22.40
N SER A 42 12.67 -49.92 22.49
CA SER A 42 12.90 -49.20 23.75
C SER A 42 11.60 -48.76 24.43
N THR A 43 10.64 -48.27 23.65
CA THR A 43 9.32 -47.81 24.11
C THR A 43 8.45 -48.95 24.67
N CYS A 44 8.70 -50.19 24.25
CA CYS A 44 7.94 -51.37 24.68
C CYS A 44 8.59 -52.18 25.82
N ARG A 45 9.82 -51.86 26.23
CA ARG A 45 10.50 -52.55 27.34
C ARG A 45 10.15 -51.97 28.72
N ASN A 46 9.80 -50.69 28.83
CA ASN A 46 9.42 -50.02 30.08
C ASN A 46 8.11 -49.21 29.92
N PRO A 47 6.93 -49.86 29.94
CA PRO A 47 5.67 -49.26 29.50
C PRO A 47 5.00 -48.28 30.49
N ILE A 48 5.59 -47.98 31.66
CA ILE A 48 4.90 -47.25 32.75
C ILE A 48 4.51 -45.81 32.35
N HIS A 49 5.24 -45.17 31.43
CA HIS A 49 4.92 -43.82 30.93
C HIS A 49 4.61 -43.75 29.42
N ASP A 50 4.89 -44.82 28.65
CA ASP A 50 4.84 -44.81 27.17
C ASP A 50 3.97 -45.92 26.55
N GLN A 51 3.03 -46.50 27.32
CA GLN A 51 2.16 -47.58 26.85
C GLN A 51 1.41 -47.23 25.54
N GLN A 52 0.98 -45.98 25.36
CA GLN A 52 0.32 -45.54 24.14
C GLN A 52 1.24 -45.59 22.91
N HIS A 53 2.48 -45.12 23.03
CA HIS A 53 3.48 -45.16 21.96
C HIS A 53 3.90 -46.60 21.64
N CYS A 54 4.00 -47.46 22.65
CA CYS A 54 4.24 -48.89 22.43
C CYS A 54 3.08 -49.56 21.68
N CYS A 55 1.82 -49.33 22.08
CA CYS A 55 0.67 -49.90 21.38
C CYS A 55 0.57 -49.43 19.93
N GLN A 56 0.89 -48.17 19.63
CA GLN A 56 0.99 -47.68 18.25
C GLN A 56 2.11 -48.39 17.46
N THR A 57 3.28 -48.59 18.08
CA THR A 57 4.41 -49.30 17.46
C THR A 57 4.06 -50.77 17.20
N LEU A 58 3.41 -51.46 18.14
CA LEU A 58 2.94 -52.83 17.95
C LEU A 58 1.85 -52.93 16.88
N THR A 59 0.99 -51.92 16.77
CA THR A 59 -0.07 -51.86 15.74
C THR A 59 0.53 -51.72 14.34
N THR A 60 1.49 -50.80 14.16
CA THR A 60 2.20 -50.62 12.89
C THR A 60 3.05 -51.83 12.53
N LEU A 61 3.66 -52.49 13.52
CA LEU A 61 4.37 -53.75 13.32
C LEU A 61 3.43 -54.90 12.89
N PHE A 62 2.24 -55.01 13.48
CA PHE A 62 1.23 -55.98 13.05
C PHE A 62 0.72 -55.68 11.63
N HIS A 63 0.60 -54.40 11.26
CA HIS A 63 0.24 -53.99 9.89
C HIS A 63 1.26 -54.46 8.84
N VAL A 64 2.54 -54.67 9.16
CA VAL A 64 3.51 -55.30 8.23
C VAL A 64 3.03 -56.69 7.84
N GLY A 65 2.57 -57.47 8.82
CA GLY A 65 2.03 -58.81 8.61
C GLY A 65 0.73 -58.79 7.80
N LEU A 66 -0.15 -57.83 8.06
CA LEU A 66 -1.36 -57.64 7.24
C LEU A 66 -1.03 -57.18 5.82
N ALA A 67 0.02 -56.39 5.61
CA ALA A 67 0.46 -55.99 4.27
C ALA A 67 1.02 -57.20 3.49
N GLN A 68 1.75 -58.10 4.17
CA GLN A 68 2.18 -59.37 3.59
C GLN A 68 0.98 -60.27 3.25
N HIS A 69 0.00 -60.36 4.16
CA HIS A 69 -1.25 -61.09 3.90
C HIS A 69 -1.98 -60.54 2.68
N LEU A 70 -2.18 -59.23 2.61
CA LEU A 70 -2.80 -58.55 1.47
C LEU A 70 -2.06 -58.84 0.16
N LYS A 71 -0.72 -58.82 0.17
CA LYS A 71 0.10 -59.15 -1.01
C LYS A 71 -0.09 -60.59 -1.49
N GLN A 72 -0.35 -61.53 -0.57
CA GLN A 72 -0.48 -62.96 -0.88
C GLN A 72 -1.91 -63.37 -1.23
N THR A 73 -2.92 -62.82 -0.54
CA THR A 73 -4.32 -63.27 -0.62
C THR A 73 -5.25 -62.26 -1.28
N SER A 74 -4.80 -61.02 -1.49
CA SER A 74 -5.63 -59.88 -1.92
C SER A 74 -6.71 -59.44 -0.93
N PHE A 75 -6.70 -59.94 0.32
CA PHE A 75 -7.61 -59.51 1.40
C PHE A 75 -6.93 -58.56 2.38
N PHE A 76 -7.61 -57.48 2.77
CA PHE A 76 -7.06 -56.47 3.67
C PHE A 76 -7.03 -56.89 5.14
N GLN A 77 -7.93 -57.77 5.55
CA GLN A 77 -8.16 -58.16 6.95
C GLN A 77 -8.38 -59.67 7.07
N LEU A 78 -8.35 -60.18 8.30
CA LEU A 78 -8.50 -61.61 8.59
C LEU A 78 -9.97 -62.05 8.51
N PRO A 79 -10.24 -63.33 8.17
CA PRO A 79 -11.59 -63.78 7.83
C PRO A 79 -12.55 -63.89 9.03
N ASN A 80 -12.05 -64.14 10.24
CA ASN A 80 -12.89 -64.29 11.44
C ASN A 80 -12.09 -64.04 12.74
N GLN A 81 -12.82 -63.86 13.84
CA GLN A 81 -12.26 -63.57 15.16
C GLN A 81 -11.37 -64.70 15.71
N SER A 82 -11.64 -65.96 15.36
CA SER A 82 -10.83 -67.10 15.78
C SER A 82 -9.44 -67.03 15.14
N THR A 83 -9.36 -66.80 13.84
CA THR A 83 -8.09 -66.57 13.11
C THR A 83 -7.33 -65.36 13.67
N SER A 84 -8.02 -64.26 13.95
CA SER A 84 -7.39 -63.06 14.55
C SER A 84 -6.80 -63.34 15.93
N SER A 85 -7.53 -64.06 16.78
CA SER A 85 -7.05 -64.45 18.11
C SER A 85 -5.82 -65.36 18.03
N THR A 86 -5.82 -66.32 17.11
CA THR A 86 -4.64 -67.15 16.84
C THR A 86 -3.47 -66.30 16.35
N CYS A 87 -3.69 -65.33 15.46
CA CYS A 87 -2.64 -64.44 14.97
C CYS A 87 -2.04 -63.56 16.08
N LEU A 88 -2.87 -63.00 16.97
CA LEU A 88 -2.39 -62.23 18.12
C LEU A 88 -1.53 -63.08 19.06
N SER A 89 -1.91 -64.35 19.29
CA SER A 89 -1.09 -65.28 20.06
C SER A 89 0.26 -65.58 19.39
N ASN A 90 0.28 -65.77 18.06
CA ASN A 90 1.52 -65.99 17.30
C ASN A 90 2.41 -64.73 17.28
N PHE A 91 1.80 -63.55 17.21
CA PHE A 91 2.50 -62.27 17.30
C PHE A 91 3.15 -62.09 18.67
N GLN A 92 2.43 -62.36 19.76
CA GLN A 92 2.97 -62.33 21.12
C GLN A 92 4.14 -63.32 21.29
N ALA A 93 4.03 -64.53 20.75
CA ALA A 93 5.12 -65.51 20.79
C ALA A 93 6.40 -65.01 20.09
N ASN A 94 6.28 -64.22 19.03
CA ASN A 94 7.42 -63.64 18.33
C ASN A 94 8.00 -62.38 18.99
N LEU A 95 7.25 -61.74 19.90
CA LEU A 95 7.72 -60.60 20.70
C LEU A 95 8.46 -61.04 21.97
N THR A 96 8.13 -62.20 22.55
CA THR A 96 8.75 -62.71 23.78
C THR A 96 10.28 -62.79 23.73
N PRO A 97 10.93 -63.25 22.63
CA PRO A 97 12.40 -63.27 22.53
C PRO A 97 13.04 -61.88 22.61
N LEU A 98 12.30 -60.81 22.34
CA LEU A 98 12.77 -59.41 22.41
C LEU A 98 12.64 -58.80 23.81
N SER A 99 12.33 -59.59 24.83
CA SER A 99 12.11 -59.15 26.22
C SER A 99 10.94 -58.17 26.38
N ILE A 100 9.91 -58.30 25.53
CA ILE A 100 8.67 -57.51 25.61
C ILE A 100 7.65 -58.27 26.46
N ASN A 101 7.03 -57.57 27.42
CA ASN A 101 6.12 -58.18 28.40
C ASN A 101 4.90 -58.84 27.71
N SER A 102 4.56 -60.07 28.12
CA SER A 102 3.42 -60.83 27.60
C SER A 102 2.05 -60.20 27.87
N SER A 103 1.96 -59.23 28.78
CA SER A 103 0.73 -58.47 29.04
C SER A 103 0.46 -57.37 28.00
N LEU A 104 1.42 -57.03 27.14
CA LEU A 104 1.30 -55.89 26.22
C LEU A 104 0.38 -56.18 25.02
N VAL A 105 0.45 -57.35 24.39
CA VAL A 105 -0.46 -57.68 23.26
C VAL A 105 -1.93 -57.70 23.71
N PRO A 106 -2.31 -58.38 24.82
CA PRO A 106 -3.68 -58.31 25.34
C PRO A 106 -4.11 -56.89 25.74
N SER A 107 -3.17 -56.07 26.24
CA SER A 107 -3.48 -54.70 26.65
C SER A 107 -3.64 -53.74 25.47
N CYS A 108 -2.86 -53.90 24.40
CA CYS A 108 -2.91 -53.05 23.22
C CYS A 108 -4.01 -53.48 22.24
N PHE A 109 -4.37 -54.76 22.25
CA PHE A 109 -5.39 -55.36 21.37
C PHE A 109 -6.47 -56.09 22.18
N PRO A 110 -7.25 -55.38 23.01
CA PRO A 110 -8.27 -56.01 23.87
C PRO A 110 -9.44 -56.61 23.07
N ASN A 111 -9.64 -56.17 21.82
CA ASN A 111 -10.69 -56.66 20.93
C ASN A 111 -10.07 -57.33 19.67
N PRO A 112 -10.02 -58.68 19.61
CA PRO A 112 -9.47 -59.39 18.45
C PRO A 112 -10.22 -59.10 17.13
N SER A 113 -11.45 -58.59 17.17
CA SER A 113 -12.23 -58.28 15.98
C SER A 113 -11.75 -57.03 15.23
N MET A 114 -10.78 -56.28 15.77
CA MET A 114 -10.24 -55.08 15.11
C MET A 114 -9.46 -55.37 13.82
N PHE A 115 -8.97 -56.59 13.65
CA PHE A 115 -8.26 -57.06 12.44
C PHE A 115 -9.10 -57.99 11.57
N VAL A 116 -10.42 -58.04 11.79
CA VAL A 116 -11.35 -58.92 11.08
C VAL A 116 -12.14 -58.12 10.07
N THR A 117 -12.43 -58.72 8.92
CA THR A 117 -13.29 -58.14 7.91
C THR A 117 -14.63 -57.69 8.50
N ASN A 118 -14.94 -56.41 8.39
CA ASN A 118 -16.19 -55.81 8.84
C ASN A 118 -16.72 -54.86 7.76
N MET A 119 -18.00 -55.01 7.41
CA MET A 119 -18.66 -54.22 6.37
C MET A 119 -18.73 -52.72 6.68
N SER A 120 -18.57 -52.31 7.95
CA SER A 120 -18.53 -50.90 8.35
C SER A 120 -17.11 -50.32 8.40
N THR A 121 -16.07 -51.12 8.17
CA THR A 121 -14.68 -50.68 8.23
C THR A 121 -14.24 -50.14 6.88
N CYS A 122 -13.75 -48.90 6.88
CA CYS A 122 -13.27 -48.15 5.71
C CYS A 122 -14.07 -48.37 4.42
N ALA A 123 -15.32 -47.87 4.41
CA ALA A 123 -16.25 -47.98 3.28
C ALA A 123 -16.53 -49.44 2.83
N GLY A 124 -16.36 -50.41 3.72
CA GLY A 124 -16.60 -51.83 3.47
C GLY A 124 -15.65 -52.43 2.43
N ILE A 125 -14.40 -51.98 2.38
CA ILE A 125 -13.37 -52.57 1.51
C ILE A 125 -12.92 -53.90 2.10
N VAL A 126 -12.97 -54.98 1.31
CA VAL A 126 -12.54 -56.31 1.73
C VAL A 126 -11.32 -56.78 0.92
N THR A 127 -11.32 -56.50 -0.38
CA THR A 127 -10.29 -56.95 -1.33
C THR A 127 -9.59 -55.81 -2.05
N THR A 128 -8.44 -56.09 -2.68
CA THR A 128 -7.77 -55.14 -3.59
C THR A 128 -8.65 -54.75 -4.78
N GLN A 129 -9.55 -55.62 -5.23
CA GLN A 129 -10.52 -55.30 -6.27
C GLN A 129 -11.57 -54.28 -5.79
N ASP A 130 -12.09 -54.45 -4.58
CA ASP A 130 -13.00 -53.47 -3.97
C ASP A 130 -12.32 -52.11 -3.82
N TRP A 131 -11.03 -52.11 -3.45
CA TRP A 131 -10.21 -50.91 -3.36
C TRP A 131 -10.10 -50.18 -4.70
N GLU A 132 -9.74 -50.89 -5.78
CA GLU A 132 -9.67 -50.31 -7.12
C GLU A 132 -11.01 -49.74 -7.59
N GLN A 133 -12.13 -50.42 -7.28
CA GLN A 133 -13.45 -49.99 -7.68
C GLN A 133 -13.93 -48.76 -6.89
N LYS A 134 -13.75 -48.75 -5.58
CA LYS A 134 -14.25 -47.68 -4.69
C LYS A 134 -13.37 -46.44 -4.74
N VAL A 135 -12.05 -46.60 -4.81
CA VAL A 135 -11.12 -45.48 -4.94
C VAL A 135 -11.02 -45.02 -6.39
N GLY A 136 -10.95 -45.91 -7.37
CA GLY A 136 -10.87 -45.57 -8.80
C GLY A 136 -9.46 -45.15 -9.26
N SER A 137 -9.11 -45.44 -10.52
CA SER A 137 -7.76 -45.27 -11.08
C SER A 137 -7.21 -43.83 -11.01
N VAL A 138 -8.07 -42.83 -11.19
CA VAL A 138 -7.69 -41.40 -11.14
C VAL A 138 -7.34 -40.94 -9.71
N ARG A 139 -7.99 -41.51 -8.68
CA ARG A 139 -7.76 -41.13 -7.28
C ARG A 139 -6.61 -41.91 -6.62
N VAL A 140 -6.35 -43.14 -7.08
CA VAL A 140 -5.16 -43.92 -6.68
C VAL A 140 -3.88 -43.43 -7.38
N GLY A 141 -4.00 -42.67 -8.48
CA GLY A 141 -2.88 -42.17 -9.28
C GLY A 141 -1.75 -41.49 -8.49
N PRO A 142 -2.04 -40.50 -7.61
CA PRO A 142 -1.02 -39.87 -6.77
C PRO A 142 -0.35 -40.85 -5.80
N LEU A 143 -1.11 -41.77 -5.19
CA LEU A 143 -0.56 -42.80 -4.31
C LEU A 143 0.40 -43.71 -5.08
N ARG A 144 0.01 -44.14 -6.28
CA ARG A 144 0.87 -44.91 -7.18
C ARG A 144 2.12 -44.15 -7.62
N SER A 145 1.98 -42.85 -7.93
CA SER A 145 3.10 -42.04 -8.41
C SER A 145 4.13 -41.76 -7.32
N PHE A 146 3.68 -41.40 -6.12
CA PHE A 146 4.58 -41.02 -5.04
C PHE A 146 5.16 -42.21 -4.27
N CYS A 147 4.44 -43.33 -4.18
CA CYS A 147 4.86 -44.50 -3.40
C CYS A 147 5.56 -45.62 -4.20
N SER A 148 5.76 -45.47 -5.52
CA SER A 148 6.36 -46.50 -6.39
C SER A 148 7.89 -46.41 -6.54
N GLY A 149 8.53 -45.40 -5.92
CA GLY A 149 9.98 -45.22 -5.95
C GLY A 149 10.64 -45.51 -4.60
N GLU A 150 11.97 -45.44 -4.55
CA GLU A 150 12.73 -45.52 -3.30
C GLU A 150 12.36 -44.35 -2.37
N LEU A 151 12.02 -44.65 -1.11
CA LEU A 151 11.50 -43.67 -0.14
C LEU A 151 12.56 -43.17 0.84
N SER A 152 13.85 -43.27 0.47
CA SER A 152 14.97 -42.71 1.22
C SER A 152 15.01 -41.18 1.21
N ASP A 153 14.40 -40.55 0.20
CA ASP A 153 14.18 -39.11 0.13
C ASP A 153 12.98 -38.66 1.00
N GLN A 154 13.23 -37.75 1.92
CA GLN A 154 12.24 -37.21 2.85
C GLN A 154 11.08 -36.50 2.13
N THR A 155 11.33 -35.88 0.98
CA THR A 155 10.27 -35.21 0.19
C THR A 155 9.35 -36.22 -0.48
N ARG A 156 9.90 -37.26 -1.12
CA ARG A 156 9.09 -38.33 -1.72
C ARG A 156 8.29 -39.10 -0.68
N CYS A 157 8.90 -39.42 0.46
CA CYS A 157 8.22 -40.08 1.56
C CYS A 157 7.02 -39.25 2.07
N HIS A 158 7.23 -37.96 2.33
CA HIS A 158 6.15 -37.06 2.75
C HIS A 158 4.99 -37.02 1.74
N ASN A 159 5.30 -36.95 0.44
CA ASN A 159 4.27 -36.92 -0.60
C ASN A 159 3.50 -38.25 -0.71
N CYS A 160 4.16 -39.38 -0.50
CA CYS A 160 3.52 -40.70 -0.46
C CYS A 160 2.54 -40.80 0.71
N VAL A 161 2.96 -40.42 1.92
CA VAL A 161 2.10 -40.41 3.13
C VAL A 161 0.93 -39.44 2.97
N ALA A 162 1.19 -38.24 2.45
CA ALA A 162 0.14 -37.24 2.20
C ALA A 162 -0.89 -37.74 1.16
N ALA A 163 -0.45 -38.46 0.13
CA ALA A 163 -1.35 -39.09 -0.83
C ALA A 163 -2.23 -40.16 -0.17
N GLY A 164 -1.67 -40.97 0.74
CA GLY A 164 -2.41 -41.96 1.53
C GLY A 164 -3.47 -41.31 2.42
N LEU A 165 -3.13 -40.24 3.13
CA LEU A 165 -4.08 -39.48 3.96
C LEU A 165 -5.22 -38.90 3.12
N LYS A 166 -4.92 -38.38 1.93
CA LYS A 166 -5.94 -37.85 1.02
C LYS A 166 -6.93 -38.92 0.58
N VAL A 167 -6.46 -40.13 0.27
CA VAL A 167 -7.34 -41.27 -0.04
C VAL A 167 -8.18 -41.66 1.17
N ALA A 168 -7.60 -41.67 2.37
CA ALA A 168 -8.32 -42.00 3.60
C ALA A 168 -9.48 -41.02 3.89
N PHE A 169 -9.24 -39.71 3.81
CA PHE A 169 -10.28 -38.68 3.98
C PHE A 169 -11.42 -38.83 2.96
N GLN A 170 -11.09 -39.22 1.73
CA GLN A 170 -12.10 -39.43 0.69
C GLN A 170 -12.95 -40.67 0.98
N LEU A 171 -12.34 -41.77 1.41
CA LEU A 171 -13.09 -42.99 1.76
C LEU A 171 -14.03 -42.77 2.95
N THR A 172 -13.63 -41.98 3.94
CA THR A 172 -14.51 -41.59 5.05
C THR A 172 -15.67 -40.67 4.63
N SER A 173 -15.55 -39.95 3.50
CA SER A 173 -16.64 -39.10 2.98
C SER A 173 -17.71 -39.86 2.19
N VAL A 174 -17.40 -41.08 1.73
CA VAL A 174 -18.31 -41.91 0.91
C VAL A 174 -19.28 -42.73 1.78
N ASP A 175 -18.92 -42.99 3.03
CA ASP A 175 -19.76 -43.72 3.98
C ASP A 175 -19.77 -42.98 5.34
N PRO A 176 -20.88 -42.31 5.71
CA PRO A 176 -20.99 -41.58 6.98
C PRO A 176 -20.86 -42.47 8.23
N ASN A 177 -20.92 -43.80 8.10
CA ASN A 177 -20.70 -44.75 9.19
C ASN A 177 -19.24 -45.24 9.30
N ALA A 178 -18.34 -44.87 8.37
CA ALA A 178 -16.92 -45.19 8.44
C ALA A 178 -16.23 -44.31 9.50
N SER A 179 -16.14 -44.84 10.72
CA SER A 179 -16.01 -44.03 11.94
C SER A 179 -14.59 -43.63 12.35
N ASP A 180 -13.55 -43.91 11.55
CA ASP A 180 -12.19 -43.48 11.88
C ASP A 180 -11.29 -43.29 10.63
N VAL A 181 -10.84 -42.05 10.38
CA VAL A 181 -9.87 -41.71 9.32
C VAL A 181 -8.57 -42.50 9.48
N ASN A 182 -8.15 -42.80 10.71
CA ASN A 182 -6.94 -43.59 10.96
C ASN A 182 -7.08 -45.03 10.47
N GLN A 183 -8.29 -45.60 10.55
CA GLN A 183 -8.57 -46.93 10.05
C GLN A 183 -8.60 -46.97 8.53
N CYS A 184 -9.10 -45.92 7.86
CA CYS A 184 -8.97 -45.83 6.41
C CYS A 184 -7.54 -45.55 5.94
N PHE A 185 -6.79 -44.79 6.74
CA PHE A 185 -5.39 -44.52 6.45
C PHE A 185 -4.54 -45.79 6.54
N SER A 186 -4.82 -46.69 7.50
CA SER A 186 -4.13 -47.99 7.54
C SER A 186 -4.38 -48.81 6.28
N PHE A 187 -5.59 -48.82 5.71
CA PHE A 187 -5.85 -49.48 4.43
C PHE A 187 -5.06 -48.84 3.28
N ALA A 188 -4.95 -47.51 3.23
CA ALA A 188 -4.12 -46.82 2.25
C ALA A 188 -2.64 -47.18 2.39
N SER A 189 -2.11 -47.24 3.62
CA SER A 189 -0.74 -47.67 3.90
C SER A 189 -0.49 -49.14 3.56
N LEU A 190 -1.42 -50.04 3.88
CA LEU A 190 -1.35 -51.46 3.53
C LEU A 190 -1.30 -51.65 2.01
N TYR A 191 -2.17 -50.97 1.27
CA TYR A 191 -2.19 -51.03 -0.19
C TYR A 191 -0.91 -50.42 -0.79
N ALA A 192 -0.44 -49.27 -0.28
CA ALA A 192 0.78 -48.65 -0.74
C ALA A 192 2.02 -49.53 -0.50
N ALA A 193 2.13 -50.18 0.67
CA ALA A 193 3.25 -51.05 0.99
C ALA A 193 3.19 -52.41 0.27
N ALA A 194 1.99 -53.00 0.11
CA ALA A 194 1.82 -54.34 -0.44
C ALA A 194 1.75 -54.38 -1.97
N VAL A 195 1.10 -53.38 -2.59
CA VAL A 195 0.73 -53.39 -4.01
C VAL A 195 1.53 -52.34 -4.82
N VAL A 196 1.75 -51.14 -4.25
CA VAL A 196 2.35 -50.02 -5.00
C VAL A 196 3.87 -50.00 -4.93
N ASN A 197 4.45 -50.20 -3.75
CA ASN A 197 5.89 -50.05 -3.56
C ASN A 197 6.64 -51.32 -4.02
N PRO A 198 7.56 -51.20 -4.99
CA PRO A 198 8.29 -52.35 -5.53
C PRO A 198 9.29 -52.97 -4.54
N GLN A 199 9.76 -52.22 -3.54
CA GLN A 199 10.72 -52.71 -2.53
C GLN A 199 10.09 -53.73 -1.57
N GLY A 200 8.76 -53.75 -1.48
CA GLY A 200 8.02 -54.69 -0.65
C GLY A 200 7.87 -54.26 0.80
N THR A 201 7.11 -55.05 1.56
CA THR A 201 6.57 -54.70 2.88
C THR A 201 7.57 -54.76 4.02
N THR A 202 8.75 -55.32 3.79
CA THR A 202 9.83 -55.48 4.80
C THR A 202 11.07 -54.64 4.48
N ASP A 203 11.01 -53.77 3.47
CA ASP A 203 12.08 -52.81 3.18
C ASP A 203 12.10 -51.68 4.22
N ASP A 204 13.31 -51.28 4.67
CA ASP A 204 13.50 -50.26 5.71
C ASP A 204 12.85 -48.92 5.34
N THR A 205 12.89 -48.52 4.07
CA THR A 205 12.27 -47.26 3.63
C THR A 205 10.75 -47.37 3.54
N THR A 206 10.22 -48.53 3.09
CA THR A 206 8.77 -48.80 3.11
C THR A 206 8.22 -48.81 4.53
N MET A 207 8.91 -49.47 5.46
CA MET A 207 8.47 -49.59 6.85
C MET A 207 8.54 -48.26 7.60
N GLY A 208 9.66 -47.54 7.45
CA GLY A 208 9.84 -46.23 8.09
C GLY A 208 8.91 -45.16 7.53
N CYS A 209 8.62 -45.20 6.22
CA CYS A 209 7.81 -44.20 5.55
C CYS A 209 6.31 -44.54 5.50
N ILE A 210 5.93 -45.65 4.86
CA ILE A 210 4.52 -45.97 4.57
C ILE A 210 3.81 -46.54 5.79
N LEU A 211 4.48 -47.42 6.53
CA LEU A 211 3.93 -48.10 7.70
C LEU A 211 4.26 -47.38 9.02
N ASN A 212 5.06 -46.30 8.96
CA ASN A 212 5.44 -45.44 10.09
C ASN A 212 6.06 -46.20 11.28
N ILE A 213 6.95 -47.15 10.99
CA ILE A 213 7.67 -47.92 12.01
C ILE A 213 8.90 -47.13 12.48
N PRO A 214 9.08 -46.91 13.79
CA PRO A 214 10.30 -46.32 14.31
C PRO A 214 11.45 -47.31 14.14
N LEU A 215 12.39 -47.02 13.23
CA LEU A 215 13.58 -47.86 12.99
C LEU A 215 14.78 -47.37 13.81
N THR A 216 15.54 -48.31 14.38
CA THR A 216 16.80 -48.01 15.07
C THR A 216 17.83 -47.57 14.04
N LYS A 217 18.23 -46.29 14.06
CA LYS A 217 19.25 -45.77 13.13
C LYS A 217 20.56 -46.51 13.31
N GLY A 218 20.98 -47.25 12.30
CA GLY A 218 22.33 -47.80 12.20
C GLY A 218 23.39 -46.70 12.32
N SER A 219 24.33 -46.88 13.25
CA SER A 219 25.45 -45.97 13.51
C SER A 219 26.33 -45.82 12.25
N SER A 220 26.14 -44.75 11.48
CA SER A 220 27.13 -44.32 10.49
C SER A 220 28.24 -43.48 11.17
N LYS A 221 29.46 -44.01 11.09
CA LYS A 221 30.68 -43.57 11.78
C LYS A 221 31.07 -42.10 11.51
N ASN A 222 31.28 -41.34 12.59
CA ASN A 222 32.31 -40.32 12.82
C ASN A 222 32.63 -39.18 11.82
N ARG A 223 31.84 -38.91 10.77
CA ARG A 223 32.10 -37.74 9.88
C ARG A 223 31.18 -36.51 10.10
N GLY A 224 30.27 -36.56 11.07
CA GLY A 224 29.21 -35.54 11.26
C GLY A 224 29.45 -34.45 12.31
N LYS A 225 30.34 -34.63 13.30
CA LYS A 225 30.54 -33.63 14.37
C LYS A 225 31.38 -32.42 13.91
N VAL A 226 32.47 -32.65 13.18
CA VAL A 226 33.30 -31.55 12.63
C VAL A 226 32.51 -30.75 11.58
N VAL A 227 31.78 -31.44 10.71
CA VAL A 227 30.98 -30.83 9.66
C VAL A 227 29.85 -29.96 10.23
N LYS A 228 29.16 -30.40 11.29
CA LYS A 228 28.15 -29.58 11.98
C LYS A 228 28.74 -28.33 12.62
N VAL A 229 29.87 -28.44 13.33
CA VAL A 229 30.53 -27.26 13.93
C VAL A 229 31.00 -26.29 12.85
N VAL A 230 31.58 -26.79 11.76
CA VAL A 230 32.01 -25.95 10.62
C VAL A 230 30.83 -25.24 9.97
N PHE A 231 29.70 -25.93 9.72
CA PHE A 231 28.52 -25.29 9.14
C PHE A 231 27.85 -24.28 10.10
N THR A 232 27.85 -24.53 11.41
CA THR A 232 27.34 -23.56 12.40
C THR A 232 28.23 -22.32 12.46
N VAL A 233 29.56 -22.48 12.52
CA VAL A 233 30.51 -21.37 12.52
C VAL A 233 30.43 -20.58 11.20
N LEU A 234 30.35 -21.27 10.05
CA LEU A 234 30.20 -20.63 8.75
C LEU A 234 28.87 -19.85 8.66
N GLY A 235 27.78 -20.41 9.20
CA GLY A 235 26.49 -19.72 9.31
C GLY A 235 26.57 -18.45 10.16
N CYS A 236 27.21 -18.51 11.33
CA CYS A 236 27.43 -17.34 12.19
C CYS A 236 28.29 -16.27 11.50
N VAL A 237 29.34 -16.66 10.76
CA VAL A 237 30.20 -15.75 10.00
C VAL A 237 29.41 -15.08 8.85
N ILE A 238 28.59 -15.83 8.13
CA ILE A 238 27.74 -15.27 7.06
C ILE A 238 26.72 -14.29 7.65
N ILE A 239 26.06 -14.63 8.77
CA ILE A 239 25.12 -13.72 9.44
C ILE A 239 25.85 -12.45 9.92
N ALA A 240 27.01 -12.59 10.56
CA ALA A 240 27.82 -11.45 11.00
C ALA A 240 28.25 -10.56 9.81
N PHE A 241 28.64 -11.17 8.70
CA PHE A 241 28.98 -10.45 7.46
C PHE A 241 27.76 -9.72 6.88
N VAL A 242 26.58 -10.36 6.83
CA VAL A 242 25.33 -9.71 6.39
C VAL A 242 24.96 -8.54 7.30
N VAL A 243 25.05 -8.71 8.62
CA VAL A 243 24.81 -7.63 9.59
C VAL A 243 25.82 -6.50 9.40
N MET A 244 27.11 -6.82 9.22
CA MET A 244 28.15 -5.83 8.93
C MET A 244 27.86 -5.07 7.63
N VAL A 245 27.42 -5.76 6.57
CA VAL A 245 27.01 -5.14 5.31
C VAL A 245 25.77 -4.26 5.50
N ILE A 246 24.78 -4.67 6.30
CA ILE A 246 23.60 -3.84 6.59
C ILE A 246 24.00 -2.58 7.38
N ILE A 247 24.86 -2.72 8.38
CA ILE A 247 25.40 -1.61 9.16
C ILE A 247 26.21 -0.68 8.26
N TYR A 248 27.08 -1.23 7.41
CA TYR A 248 27.86 -0.47 6.44
C TYR A 248 26.97 0.25 5.44
N ARG A 249 25.94 -0.40 4.88
CA ARG A 249 24.99 0.24 3.96
C ARG A 249 24.16 1.33 4.64
N LYS A 250 23.75 1.12 5.90
CA LYS A 250 23.08 2.17 6.70
C LYS A 250 24.03 3.34 6.98
N TRP A 251 25.28 3.07 7.31
CA TRP A 251 26.30 4.07 7.57
C TRP A 251 26.67 4.85 6.30
N ASP A 252 26.88 4.17 5.18
CA ASP A 252 27.17 4.77 3.87
C ASP A 252 25.99 5.62 3.37
N LYS A 253 24.76 5.12 3.51
CA LYS A 253 23.55 5.91 3.21
C LYS A 253 23.49 7.20 4.05
N ARG A 254 23.67 7.10 5.37
CA ARG A 254 23.72 8.27 6.28
C ARG A 254 24.86 9.21 5.94
N ARG A 255 26.04 8.69 5.60
CA ARG A 255 27.20 9.50 5.20
C ARG A 255 26.89 10.28 3.93
N LYS A 256 26.32 9.65 2.91
CA LYS A 256 25.91 10.29 1.66
C LYS A 256 24.85 11.37 1.90
N GLU A 257 23.84 11.07 2.72
CA GLU A 257 22.80 12.04 3.10
C GLU A 257 23.38 13.24 3.84
N ASN A 258 24.34 13.04 4.76
CA ASN A 258 25.02 14.11 5.49
C ASN A 258 25.93 14.96 4.59
N VAL A 259 26.62 14.35 3.63
CA VAL A 259 27.45 15.08 2.65
C VAL A 259 26.57 15.94 1.75
N TYR A 260 25.50 15.37 1.19
CA TYR A 260 24.53 16.10 0.37
C TYR A 260 23.85 17.23 1.15
N HIS A 261 23.45 16.99 2.40
CA HIS A 261 22.89 18.04 3.26
C HIS A 261 23.88 19.18 3.45
N ARG A 262 25.14 18.87 3.79
CA ARG A 262 26.18 19.89 3.97
C ARG A 262 26.44 20.68 2.69
N GLU A 263 26.38 20.05 1.53
CA GLU A 263 26.53 20.70 0.24
C GLU A 263 25.40 21.70 -0.01
N ILE A 264 24.15 21.32 0.24
CA ILE A 264 22.99 22.22 0.20
C ILE A 264 23.14 23.35 1.21
N GLU A 265 23.47 23.04 2.46
CA GLU A 265 23.65 24.02 3.52
C GLU A 265 24.69 25.07 3.12
N ASN A 266 25.85 24.62 2.61
CA ASN A 266 26.90 25.51 2.14
C ASN A 266 26.47 26.31 0.90
N GLY A 267 25.75 25.68 -0.04
CA GLY A 267 25.22 26.35 -1.23
C GLY A 267 24.28 27.50 -0.88
N VAL A 268 23.26 27.22 -0.06
CA VAL A 268 22.30 28.22 0.41
C VAL A 268 22.98 29.27 1.29
N ARG A 269 23.86 28.86 2.19
CA ARG A 269 24.57 29.80 3.07
C ARG A 269 25.42 30.78 2.26
N ASN A 270 26.08 30.31 1.20
CA ASN A 270 26.87 31.18 0.31
C ASN A 270 25.98 32.13 -0.51
N SER A 271 24.82 31.68 -1.01
CA SER A 271 23.90 32.54 -1.78
C SER A 271 23.24 33.61 -0.89
N VAL A 272 22.80 33.22 0.31
CA VAL A 272 22.13 34.10 1.29
C VAL A 272 23.09 35.17 1.84
N LEU A 273 24.29 34.77 2.29
CA LEU A 273 25.21 35.68 2.96
C LEU A 273 25.91 36.66 2.02
N SER A 274 26.08 36.32 0.73
CA SER A 274 26.91 37.12 -0.18
C SER A 274 26.25 38.43 -0.62
N ASN A 275 24.92 38.48 -0.76
CA ASN A 275 24.27 39.63 -1.43
C ASN A 275 23.03 40.21 -0.72
N THR A 276 22.47 39.54 0.30
CA THR A 276 21.02 39.73 0.57
C THR A 276 20.67 40.24 1.96
N GLY A 277 21.63 40.35 2.88
CA GLY A 277 21.41 40.87 4.24
C GLY A 277 20.57 39.94 5.13
N ALA A 278 20.10 38.82 4.57
CA ALA A 278 19.41 37.77 5.27
C ALA A 278 20.38 36.96 6.16
N LYS A 279 19.96 36.65 7.39
CA LYS A 279 20.76 35.98 8.40
C LYS A 279 20.64 34.45 8.28
N TRP A 280 21.76 33.75 8.45
CA TRP A 280 21.73 32.32 8.72
C TRP A 280 21.38 32.06 10.18
N PHE A 281 20.21 31.46 10.44
CA PHE A 281 19.74 31.14 11.79
C PHE A 281 20.15 29.71 12.17
N HIS A 282 20.50 29.52 13.45
CA HIS A 282 20.64 28.18 14.00
C HIS A 282 19.28 27.66 14.51
N VAL A 283 18.98 26.38 14.34
CA VAL A 283 17.67 25.81 14.73
C VAL A 283 17.36 26.05 16.22
N SER A 284 18.37 26.04 17.09
CA SER A 284 18.20 26.32 18.52
C SER A 284 17.74 27.76 18.81
N GLU A 285 18.08 28.72 17.94
CA GLU A 285 17.58 30.10 18.04
C GLU A 285 16.08 30.14 17.73
N LEU A 286 15.66 29.41 16.69
CA LEU A 286 14.25 29.29 16.29
C LEU A 286 13.43 28.52 17.33
N GLU A 287 13.99 27.45 17.91
CA GLU A 287 13.37 26.71 19.01
C GLU A 287 13.16 27.61 20.22
N ARG A 288 14.15 28.42 20.60
CA ARG A 288 13.99 29.35 21.71
C ARG A 288 12.95 30.42 21.40
N ALA A 289 12.92 30.93 20.17
CA ALA A 289 12.00 31.97 19.76
C ALA A 289 10.53 31.52 19.74
N THR A 290 10.28 30.23 19.52
CA THR A 290 8.94 29.65 19.29
C THR A 290 8.41 28.81 20.45
N ASP A 291 9.14 28.76 21.58
CA ASP A 291 8.88 27.82 22.67
C ASP A 291 8.87 26.36 22.17
N ARG A 292 9.98 25.97 21.51
CA ARG A 292 10.20 24.66 20.89
C ARG A 292 9.15 24.28 19.85
N PHE A 293 8.77 25.23 18.98
CA PHE A 293 7.74 25.04 17.97
C PHE A 293 6.39 24.62 18.59
N SER A 294 6.03 25.23 19.73
CA SER A 294 4.78 24.95 20.43
C SER A 294 3.57 25.18 19.52
N ARG A 295 2.53 24.34 19.66
CA ARG A 295 1.25 24.53 18.96
C ARG A 295 0.62 25.90 19.24
N ARG A 296 0.89 26.50 20.40
CA ARG A 296 0.39 27.84 20.76
C ARG A 296 1.02 28.95 19.93
N SER A 297 2.18 28.69 19.33
CA SER A 297 2.90 29.63 18.49
C SER A 297 2.45 29.54 17.02
N VAL A 298 1.63 28.56 16.64
CA VAL A 298 1.17 28.40 15.26
C VAL A 298 0.22 29.55 14.88
N VAL A 299 0.51 30.22 13.77
CA VAL A 299 -0.33 31.30 13.21
C VAL A 299 -0.95 30.93 11.88
N GLY A 300 -0.43 29.89 11.20
CA GLY A 300 -1.00 29.36 9.97
C GLY A 300 -0.42 27.99 9.64
N GLN A 301 -1.21 27.17 8.95
CA GLN A 301 -0.79 25.87 8.44
C GLN A 301 -1.43 25.66 7.06
N GLY A 302 -0.61 25.27 6.08
CA GLY A 302 -1.03 25.01 4.71
C GLY A 302 -0.35 23.76 4.15
N GLY A 303 -0.52 23.50 2.85
CA GLY A 303 0.13 22.39 2.16
C GLY A 303 1.67 22.51 2.16
N ASP A 304 2.17 23.75 2.13
CA ASP A 304 3.60 24.03 2.00
C ASP A 304 4.35 24.06 3.34
N GLY A 305 3.63 24.03 4.48
CA GLY A 305 4.28 24.10 5.79
C GLY A 305 3.43 24.63 6.94
N VAL A 306 4.10 24.88 8.07
CA VAL A 306 3.53 25.51 9.27
C VAL A 306 4.27 26.81 9.56
N VAL A 307 3.52 27.86 9.87
CA VAL A 307 4.08 29.16 10.25
C VAL A 307 3.90 29.36 11.75
N TYR A 308 5.01 29.64 12.44
CA TYR A 308 5.05 29.93 13.86
C TYR A 308 5.37 31.40 14.10
N LYS A 309 4.65 32.04 15.02
CA LYS A 309 5.06 33.31 15.63
C LYS A 309 6.20 33.04 16.60
N GLY A 310 7.29 33.78 16.47
CA GLY A 310 8.42 33.73 17.37
C GLY A 310 8.82 35.10 17.88
N LYS A 311 9.59 35.13 18.97
CA LYS A 311 10.27 36.32 19.48
C LYS A 311 11.77 36.05 19.56
N LEU A 312 12.55 36.75 18.74
CA LEU A 312 14.01 36.64 18.75
C LEU A 312 14.59 37.20 20.07
N SER A 313 15.88 36.91 20.32
CA SER A 313 16.57 37.35 21.55
C SER A 313 16.65 38.86 21.71
N ASP A 314 16.66 39.61 20.61
CA ASP A 314 16.60 41.07 20.57
C ASP A 314 15.19 41.65 20.81
N GLY A 315 14.20 40.77 21.01
CA GLY A 315 12.81 41.12 21.21
C GLY A 315 11.98 41.24 19.93
N THR A 316 12.58 41.09 18.75
CA THR A 316 11.85 41.25 17.49
C THR A 316 10.87 40.10 17.28
N LEU A 317 9.66 40.44 16.86
CA LEU A 317 8.64 39.46 16.47
C LEU A 317 8.87 38.98 15.04
N VAL A 318 8.88 37.66 14.85
CA VAL A 318 9.12 37.01 13.56
C VAL A 318 8.05 35.97 13.25
N ALA A 319 7.84 35.73 11.97
CA ALA A 319 7.11 34.57 11.45
C ALA A 319 8.14 33.55 10.92
N ILE A 320 8.08 32.32 11.41
CA ILE A 320 8.99 31.24 11.06
C ILE A 320 8.18 30.18 10.31
N LYS A 321 8.34 30.10 8.99
CA LYS A 321 7.72 29.10 8.12
C LYS A 321 8.62 27.87 8.08
N GLU A 322 8.14 26.77 8.66
CA GLU A 322 8.73 25.44 8.51
C GLU A 322 8.15 24.78 7.27
N ASN A 323 8.98 24.58 6.25
CA ASN A 323 8.57 23.97 4.99
C ASN A 323 8.54 22.44 5.14
N PHE A 324 7.44 21.82 4.72
CA PHE A 324 7.31 20.36 4.75
C PHE A 324 8.03 19.70 3.58
N ASP A 325 8.66 18.55 3.86
CA ASP A 325 9.33 17.73 2.85
C ASP A 325 8.35 16.67 2.35
N LEU A 326 7.53 17.01 1.35
CA LEU A 326 6.55 16.07 0.81
C LEU A 326 7.15 15.17 -0.29
N GLU A 327 8.25 15.56 -0.94
CA GLU A 327 8.89 14.81 -2.02
C GLU A 327 10.42 14.95 -2.04
N ASN A 328 11.14 14.01 -2.67
CA ASN A 328 12.62 13.98 -2.82
C ASN A 328 13.24 15.22 -3.53
N LYS A 329 12.45 16.25 -3.84
CA LYS A 329 12.86 17.52 -4.49
C LYS A 329 12.76 18.75 -3.58
N GLY A 330 12.31 18.60 -2.33
CA GLY A 330 12.09 19.75 -1.42
C GLY A 330 13.35 20.55 -1.10
N ASP A 331 14.54 19.96 -1.23
CA ASP A 331 15.83 20.67 -1.11
C ASP A 331 16.04 21.68 -2.27
N GLU A 332 15.79 21.28 -3.52
CA GLU A 332 15.97 22.15 -4.69
C GLU A 332 14.96 23.29 -4.70
N GLU A 333 13.69 22.99 -4.39
CA GLU A 333 12.62 23.98 -4.33
C GLU A 333 12.87 25.03 -3.23
N PHE A 334 13.33 24.59 -2.06
CA PHE A 334 13.72 25.49 -0.98
C PHE A 334 14.91 26.39 -1.36
N CYS A 335 15.97 25.80 -1.93
CA CYS A 335 17.14 26.57 -2.38
C CYS A 335 16.73 27.63 -3.41
N TYR A 336 15.85 27.27 -4.34
CA TYR A 336 15.36 28.15 -5.37
C TYR A 336 14.47 29.27 -4.80
N GLU A 337 13.56 28.96 -3.87
CA GLU A 337 12.77 29.97 -3.16
C GLU A 337 13.68 30.97 -2.43
N VAL A 338 14.67 30.46 -1.69
CA VAL A 338 15.67 31.29 -1.00
C VAL A 338 16.43 32.16 -1.98
N GLU A 339 16.87 31.61 -3.11
CA GLU A 339 17.58 32.37 -4.14
C GLU A 339 16.72 33.52 -4.68
N ILE A 340 15.48 33.26 -5.08
CA ILE A 340 14.55 34.29 -5.58
C ILE A 340 14.29 35.36 -4.53
N ILE A 341 13.83 34.97 -3.33
CA ILE A 341 13.40 35.95 -2.32
C ILE A 341 14.56 36.82 -1.83
N SER A 342 15.79 36.30 -1.92
CA SER A 342 16.99 37.02 -1.54
C SER A 342 17.35 38.16 -2.53
N LYS A 343 16.92 38.06 -3.79
CA LYS A 343 17.08 39.11 -4.83
C LYS A 343 16.08 40.27 -4.67
N ILE A 344 15.05 40.10 -3.84
CA ILE A 344 13.88 40.98 -3.78
C ILE A 344 13.99 41.94 -2.59
N ARG A 345 13.96 43.24 -2.86
CA ARG A 345 13.91 44.27 -1.81
C ARG A 345 12.98 45.41 -2.19
N HIS A 346 11.75 45.35 -1.71
CA HIS A 346 10.76 46.39 -1.93
C HIS A 346 9.82 46.53 -0.73
N ARG A 347 9.34 47.75 -0.45
CA ARG A 347 8.50 48.02 0.73
C ARG A 347 7.17 47.25 0.75
N ASN A 348 6.66 46.89 -0.44
CA ASN A 348 5.40 46.15 -0.61
C ASN A 348 5.61 44.65 -0.89
N LEU A 349 6.81 44.14 -0.68
CA LEU A 349 7.13 42.70 -0.76
C LEU A 349 7.68 42.26 0.60
N LEU A 350 7.31 41.07 1.05
CA LEU A 350 7.77 40.55 2.33
C LEU A 350 9.21 40.03 2.18
N ALA A 351 10.19 40.83 2.63
CA ALA A 351 11.60 40.48 2.56
C ALA A 351 11.96 39.31 3.47
N LEU A 352 12.80 38.39 2.98
CA LEU A 352 13.38 37.32 3.78
C LEU A 352 14.34 37.92 4.81
N ARG A 353 14.08 37.66 6.10
CA ARG A 353 15.01 38.04 7.18
C ARG A 353 16.14 37.03 7.34
N GLY A 354 15.87 35.77 7.04
CA GLY A 354 16.87 34.71 7.10
C GLY A 354 16.29 33.33 6.90
N CYS A 355 17.16 32.34 6.92
CA CYS A 355 16.78 30.94 6.76
C CYS A 355 17.57 30.04 7.70
N CYS A 356 17.08 28.82 7.86
CA CYS A 356 17.77 27.76 8.60
C CYS A 356 17.51 26.43 7.89
N ILE A 357 18.57 25.64 7.70
CA ILE A 357 18.46 24.23 7.32
C ILE A 357 19.07 23.43 8.45
N SER A 358 18.33 22.45 8.97
CA SER A 358 18.76 21.57 10.04
C SER A 358 18.53 20.11 9.67
N SER A 359 19.43 19.23 10.08
CA SER A 359 19.24 17.77 10.02
C SER A 359 19.21 17.22 11.43
N ASP A 360 18.17 16.48 11.77
CA ASP A 360 18.05 15.79 13.05
C ASP A 360 17.81 14.29 12.81
N ASN A 361 18.52 13.44 13.56
CA ASN A 361 18.42 11.98 13.42
C ASN A 361 17.02 11.42 13.72
N MET A 362 16.21 12.14 14.50
CA MET A 362 14.85 11.78 14.90
C MET A 362 13.79 12.60 14.15
N LYS A 363 14.02 13.90 13.94
CA LYS A 363 13.05 14.82 13.30
C LYS A 363 13.24 14.99 11.78
N GLY A 364 14.28 14.36 11.21
CA GLY A 364 14.58 14.45 9.78
C GLY A 364 15.20 15.80 9.37
N LYS A 365 15.18 16.06 8.07
CA LYS A 365 15.59 17.36 7.51
C LYS A 365 14.49 18.37 7.74
N ARG A 366 14.86 19.55 8.26
CA ARG A 366 13.92 20.65 8.55
C ARG A 366 14.46 21.92 7.91
N ARG A 367 13.59 22.67 7.25
CA ARG A 367 13.93 23.89 6.51
C ARG A 367 13.02 25.00 6.98
N PHE A 368 13.60 26.16 7.26
CA PHE A 368 12.89 27.29 7.81
C PHE A 368 13.21 28.56 7.04
N LEU A 369 12.16 29.33 6.79
CA LEU A 369 12.24 30.73 6.35
C LEU A 369 11.76 31.63 7.48
N VAL A 370 12.49 32.71 7.72
CA VAL A 370 12.23 33.67 8.78
C VAL A 370 11.88 35.01 8.16
N TYR A 371 10.74 35.54 8.55
CA TYR A 371 10.22 36.84 8.10
C TYR A 371 9.87 37.71 9.30
N ASP A 372 9.71 39.01 9.07
CA ASP A 372 9.10 39.87 10.08
C ASP A 372 7.63 39.50 10.29
N PHE A 373 7.19 39.51 11.55
CA PHE A 373 5.80 39.17 11.88
C PHE A 373 4.85 40.29 11.44
N MET A 374 3.82 39.96 10.67
CA MET A 374 2.80 40.88 10.20
C MET A 374 1.60 40.87 11.17
N PRO A 375 1.45 41.89 12.04
CA PRO A 375 0.51 41.83 13.17
C PRO A 375 -0.96 41.88 12.76
N ASN A 376 -1.27 42.45 11.58
CA ASN A 376 -2.63 42.53 11.07
C ASN A 376 -3.02 41.30 10.22
N GLY A 377 -2.14 40.29 10.12
CA GLY A 377 -2.43 39.04 9.43
C GLY A 377 -2.54 39.20 7.90
N SER A 378 -3.29 38.30 7.27
CA SER A 378 -3.53 38.32 5.82
C SER A 378 -4.73 39.18 5.44
N LEU A 379 -4.76 39.64 4.19
CA LEU A 379 -5.89 40.35 3.61
C LEU A 379 -7.16 39.48 3.65
N CYS A 380 -7.05 38.18 3.40
CA CYS A 380 -8.17 37.24 3.51
C CYS A 380 -8.80 37.25 4.93
N TYR A 381 -7.96 37.28 5.97
CA TYR A 381 -8.45 37.41 7.34
C TYR A 381 -9.17 38.75 7.54
N GLN A 382 -8.59 39.86 7.07
CA GLN A 382 -9.16 41.19 7.23
C GLN A 382 -10.48 41.38 6.49
N LEU A 383 -10.63 40.81 5.29
CA LEU A 383 -11.88 40.82 4.53
C LEU A 383 -12.97 39.97 5.20
N SER A 384 -12.60 38.99 6.02
CA SER A 384 -13.56 38.17 6.77
C SER A 384 -14.07 38.82 8.08
N LEU A 385 -13.45 39.93 8.51
CA LEU A 385 -13.87 40.64 9.72
C LEU A 385 -15.18 41.39 9.47
N GLY A 386 -16.09 41.33 10.45
CA GLY A 386 -17.37 42.04 10.44
C GLY A 386 -17.41 43.25 11.38
N GLY A 387 -18.52 44.01 11.32
CA GLY A 387 -18.80 45.13 12.23
C GLY A 387 -17.78 46.28 12.10
N ALA A 388 -17.40 46.87 13.25
CA ALA A 388 -16.50 48.02 13.32
C ALA A 388 -15.05 47.75 12.86
N ASN A 389 -14.68 46.48 12.63
CA ASN A 389 -13.34 46.07 12.21
C ASN A 389 -13.21 45.88 10.69
N ARG A 390 -14.23 46.23 9.90
CA ARG A 390 -14.19 46.12 8.43
C ARG A 390 -13.19 47.10 7.83
N LEU A 391 -12.53 46.68 6.76
CA LEU A 391 -11.62 47.55 6.00
C LEU A 391 -12.40 48.70 5.35
N THR A 392 -12.02 49.92 5.70
CA THR A 392 -12.52 51.15 5.09
C THR A 392 -12.06 51.29 3.64
N TRP A 393 -12.77 52.09 2.84
CA TRP A 393 -12.38 52.37 1.46
C TRP A 393 -10.92 52.86 1.31
N PRO A 394 -10.43 53.85 2.07
CA PRO A 394 -9.03 54.28 1.97
C PRO A 394 -8.02 53.16 2.23
N GLN A 395 -8.29 52.27 3.17
CA GLN A 395 -7.44 51.12 3.45
C GLN A 395 -7.44 50.13 2.27
N ARG A 396 -8.62 49.80 1.72
CA ARG A 396 -8.74 48.92 0.55
C ARG A 396 -8.01 49.49 -0.67
N LYS A 397 -8.19 50.77 -0.95
CA LYS A 397 -7.46 51.50 -2.00
C LYS A 397 -5.95 51.38 -1.82
N ASN A 398 -5.44 51.66 -0.62
CA ASN A 398 -4.00 51.61 -0.35
C ASN A 398 -3.43 50.20 -0.50
N ILE A 399 -4.15 49.18 -0.03
CA ILE A 399 -3.75 47.77 -0.19
C ILE A 399 -3.63 47.40 -1.67
N ILE A 400 -4.60 47.78 -2.51
CA ILE A 400 -4.56 47.52 -3.96
C ILE A 400 -3.34 48.18 -4.60
N LEU A 401 -3.08 49.46 -4.28
CA LEU A 401 -1.95 50.21 -4.81
C LEU A 401 -0.60 49.64 -4.34
N ASP A 402 -0.51 49.22 -3.08
CA ASP A 402 0.68 48.60 -2.51
C ASP A 402 1.03 47.30 -3.25
N VAL A 403 0.04 46.44 -3.51
CA VAL A 403 0.24 45.19 -4.27
C VAL A 403 0.68 45.49 -5.71
N ALA A 404 0.04 46.44 -6.39
CA ALA A 404 0.41 46.84 -7.74
C ALA A 404 1.86 47.36 -7.82
N LYS A 405 2.31 48.15 -6.83
CA LYS A 405 3.69 48.63 -6.73
C LYS A 405 4.68 47.50 -6.51
N GLY A 406 4.35 46.52 -5.66
CA GLY A 406 5.15 45.32 -5.47
C GLY A 406 5.32 44.51 -6.76
N LEU A 407 4.23 44.33 -7.51
CA LEU A 407 4.26 43.60 -8.78
C LEU A 407 4.99 44.36 -9.88
N ALA A 408 4.84 45.68 -9.96
CA ALA A 408 5.58 46.51 -10.92
C ALA A 408 7.10 46.37 -10.71
N TYR A 409 7.54 46.35 -9.45
CA TYR A 409 8.94 46.08 -9.11
C TYR A 409 9.42 44.71 -9.60
N LEU A 410 8.63 43.65 -9.37
CA LEU A 410 8.97 42.28 -9.80
C LEU A 410 9.04 42.13 -11.32
N HIS A 411 8.12 42.75 -12.05
CA HIS A 411 8.00 42.59 -13.51
C HIS A 411 8.94 43.50 -14.30
N TYR A 412 9.27 44.69 -13.79
CA TYR A 412 9.96 45.72 -14.58
C TYR A 412 11.26 46.23 -13.97
N GLU A 413 11.37 46.29 -12.64
CA GLU A 413 12.56 46.85 -11.97
C GLU A 413 13.64 45.80 -11.67
N ILE A 414 13.26 44.52 -11.53
CA ILE A 414 14.20 43.40 -11.41
C ILE A 414 14.47 42.78 -12.79
N LYS A 415 15.75 42.41 -13.02
CA LYS A 415 16.20 41.68 -14.21
C LYS A 415 16.98 40.42 -13.81
N PRO A 416 16.61 39.22 -14.32
CA PRO A 416 15.41 38.94 -15.12
C PRO A 416 14.10 39.19 -14.34
N PRO A 417 12.96 39.42 -15.02
CA PRO A 417 11.68 39.65 -14.34
C PRO A 417 11.27 38.44 -13.51
N ILE A 418 10.57 38.65 -12.41
CA ILE A 418 10.10 37.58 -11.51
C ILE A 418 8.58 37.50 -11.58
N TYR A 419 8.04 36.32 -11.89
CA TYR A 419 6.60 36.04 -11.88
C TYR A 419 6.23 35.33 -10.58
N HIS A 420 5.28 35.86 -9.83
CA HIS A 420 4.91 35.40 -8.50
C HIS A 420 4.08 34.10 -8.54
N ARG A 421 3.14 33.97 -9.48
CA ARG A 421 2.26 32.80 -9.74
C ARG A 421 1.23 32.45 -8.66
N ASP A 422 1.34 32.99 -7.46
CA ASP A 422 0.38 32.72 -6.36
C ASP A 422 -0.12 33.99 -5.67
N ILE A 423 -0.53 34.98 -6.46
CA ILE A 423 -1.13 36.22 -5.93
C ILE A 423 -2.56 35.95 -5.50
N LYS A 424 -2.85 36.09 -4.21
CA LYS A 424 -4.16 35.85 -3.59
C LYS A 424 -4.25 36.55 -2.25
N ALA A 425 -5.46 36.79 -1.74
CA ALA A 425 -5.63 37.50 -0.46
C ALA A 425 -4.99 36.81 0.76
N THR A 426 -4.74 35.51 0.74
CA THR A 426 -4.03 34.83 1.82
C THR A 426 -2.51 35.10 1.82
N ASN A 427 -1.94 35.43 0.66
CA ASN A 427 -0.51 35.74 0.49
C ASN A 427 -0.21 37.25 0.55
N ILE A 428 -1.23 38.09 0.72
CA ILE A 428 -1.06 39.54 0.96
C ILE A 428 -1.16 39.77 2.46
N LEU A 429 -0.04 40.10 3.10
CA LEU A 429 0.03 40.34 4.54
C LEU A 429 0.04 41.82 4.86
N LEU A 430 -0.48 42.20 6.03
CA LEU A 430 -0.58 43.58 6.47
C LEU A 430 0.32 43.86 7.67
N ASP A 431 1.19 44.86 7.53
CA ASP A 431 2.04 45.32 8.62
C ASP A 431 1.26 46.14 9.66
N SER A 432 1.94 46.63 10.70
CA SER A 432 1.34 47.43 11.78
C SER A 432 0.63 48.72 11.31
N LYS A 433 0.96 49.23 10.12
CA LYS A 433 0.40 50.46 9.54
C LYS A 433 -0.68 50.17 8.49
N MET A 434 -1.11 48.91 8.37
CA MET A 434 -2.04 48.45 7.32
C MET A 434 -1.46 48.58 5.90
N SER A 435 -0.13 48.65 5.75
CA SER A 435 0.51 48.59 4.45
C SER A 435 0.63 47.15 3.99
N ALA A 436 0.35 46.91 2.70
CA ALA A 436 0.33 45.56 2.15
C ALA A 436 1.73 45.10 1.71
N LYS A 437 2.03 43.84 2.02
CA LYS A 437 3.24 43.13 1.61
C LYS A 437 2.85 41.81 0.96
N LEU A 438 3.17 41.64 -0.32
CA LEU A 438 3.02 40.36 -1.00
C LEU A 438 4.08 39.38 -0.50
N ALA A 439 3.64 38.18 -0.14
CA ALA A 439 4.44 37.13 0.49
C ALA A 439 4.28 35.80 -0.27
N ASP A 440 5.09 34.82 0.13
CA ASP A 440 5.13 33.45 -0.40
C ASP A 440 5.59 33.33 -1.86
N PHE A 441 6.92 33.18 -2.01
CA PHE A 441 7.58 33.10 -3.30
C PHE A 441 7.94 31.66 -3.68
N GLY A 442 7.39 30.65 -2.99
CA GLY A 442 7.70 29.23 -3.26
C GLY A 442 7.35 28.79 -4.68
N LEU A 443 6.33 29.40 -5.29
CA LEU A 443 5.97 29.14 -6.68
C LEU A 443 6.63 30.09 -7.68
N ALA A 444 7.26 31.18 -7.22
CA ALA A 444 7.79 32.23 -8.09
C ALA A 444 8.80 31.67 -9.10
N ARG A 445 8.91 32.29 -10.27
CA ARG A 445 9.88 31.91 -11.31
C ARG A 445 10.48 33.13 -11.96
N GLU A 446 11.77 33.05 -12.27
CA GLU A 446 12.43 34.02 -13.14
C GLU A 446 11.98 33.80 -14.59
N GLY A 447 11.65 34.89 -15.26
CA GLY A 447 11.46 34.91 -16.71
C GLY A 447 12.79 34.95 -17.46
N SER A 448 12.69 35.04 -18.77
CA SER A 448 13.83 35.25 -19.66
C SER A 448 13.65 36.56 -20.42
N GLU A 449 14.71 37.35 -20.60
CA GLU A 449 14.64 38.58 -21.38
C GLU A 449 14.31 38.34 -22.86
N ASP A 450 14.68 37.17 -23.38
CA ASP A 450 14.53 36.82 -24.81
C ASP A 450 13.19 36.14 -25.17
N GLN A 451 12.36 35.77 -24.19
CA GLN A 451 11.08 35.09 -24.45
C GLN A 451 9.91 35.82 -23.79
N SER A 452 8.88 36.09 -24.59
CA SER A 452 7.63 36.72 -24.14
C SER A 452 6.79 35.82 -23.24
N HIS A 453 7.01 34.50 -23.31
CA HIS A 453 6.36 33.49 -22.50
C HIS A 453 7.28 32.27 -22.40
N PHE A 454 7.13 31.49 -21.34
CA PHE A 454 7.75 30.16 -21.27
C PHE A 454 6.74 29.13 -20.79
N THR A 455 6.85 27.92 -21.33
CA THR A 455 5.98 26.80 -20.96
C THR A 455 6.50 26.17 -19.67
N THR A 456 5.67 26.14 -18.64
CA THR A 456 6.02 25.51 -17.36
C THR A 456 4.84 24.73 -16.79
N ARG A 457 5.12 23.84 -15.83
CA ARG A 457 4.07 23.12 -15.10
C ARG A 457 3.13 24.13 -14.45
N VAL A 458 1.84 23.96 -14.66
CA VAL A 458 0.80 24.79 -14.03
C VAL A 458 0.88 24.61 -12.51
N ALA A 459 0.99 25.72 -11.78
CA ALA A 459 0.88 25.78 -10.33
C ALA A 459 0.27 27.13 -9.93
N GLY A 460 -0.42 27.17 -8.81
CA GLY A 460 -1.14 28.34 -8.31
C GLY A 460 -2.48 27.94 -7.70
N THR A 461 -3.21 28.91 -7.18
CA THR A 461 -4.49 28.67 -6.49
C THR A 461 -5.67 28.76 -7.44
N TYR A 462 -6.51 27.71 -7.47
CA TYR A 462 -7.73 27.67 -8.29
C TYR A 462 -8.61 28.91 -8.04
N GLY A 463 -9.16 29.50 -9.12
CA GLY A 463 -9.87 30.77 -9.09
C GLY A 463 -9.01 32.01 -9.31
N TYR A 464 -7.70 31.93 -9.08
CA TYR A 464 -6.73 33.01 -9.34
C TYR A 464 -5.86 32.75 -10.57
N VAL A 465 -5.71 31.48 -10.98
CA VAL A 465 -4.89 31.09 -12.14
C VAL A 465 -5.50 31.59 -13.44
N ALA A 466 -4.68 32.26 -14.27
CA ALA A 466 -5.09 32.77 -15.56
C ALA A 466 -5.49 31.64 -16.56
N PRO A 467 -6.50 31.84 -17.43
CA PRO A 467 -7.00 30.80 -18.32
C PRO A 467 -5.94 30.21 -19.27
N GLU A 468 -5.14 31.05 -19.92
CA GLU A 468 -4.09 30.61 -20.84
C GLU A 468 -2.97 29.83 -20.13
N TYR A 469 -2.70 30.20 -18.87
CA TYR A 469 -1.73 29.50 -18.06
C TYR A 469 -2.28 28.14 -17.61
N ALA A 470 -3.54 28.08 -17.20
CA ALA A 470 -4.22 26.83 -16.84
C ALA A 470 -4.34 25.86 -18.02
N LEU A 471 -4.66 26.37 -19.22
CA LEU A 471 -4.92 25.56 -20.41
C LEU A 471 -3.64 25.13 -21.14
N TYR A 472 -2.66 26.01 -21.25
CA TYR A 472 -1.49 25.80 -22.12
C TYR A 472 -0.15 25.82 -21.37
N GLY A 473 -0.15 26.10 -20.06
CA GLY A 473 1.09 26.25 -19.30
C GLY A 473 1.91 27.48 -19.69
N GLN A 474 1.33 28.43 -20.42
CA GLN A 474 1.97 29.66 -20.86
C GLN A 474 2.03 30.66 -19.70
N LEU A 475 3.21 30.82 -19.11
CA LEU A 475 3.44 31.77 -18.03
C LEU A 475 4.02 33.08 -18.55
N THR A 476 3.41 34.19 -18.18
CA THR A 476 3.82 35.56 -18.51
C THR A 476 3.56 36.51 -17.33
N ASP A 477 4.03 37.76 -17.44
CA ASP A 477 3.64 38.86 -16.53
C ASP A 477 2.11 39.01 -16.44
N LYS A 478 1.41 38.76 -17.55
CA LYS A 478 -0.07 38.84 -17.62
C LYS A 478 -0.79 37.78 -16.81
N SER A 479 -0.12 36.68 -16.44
CA SER A 479 -0.69 35.68 -15.52
C SER A 479 -0.81 36.22 -14.10
N ASP A 480 0.19 36.98 -13.64
CA ASP A 480 0.16 37.70 -12.37
C ASP A 480 -0.85 38.86 -12.39
N VAL A 481 -0.94 39.58 -13.52
CA VAL A 481 -1.95 40.66 -13.71
C VAL A 481 -3.37 40.12 -13.58
N TYR A 482 -3.65 38.93 -14.13
CA TYR A 482 -4.96 38.29 -13.98
C TYR A 482 -5.27 38.02 -12.50
N SER A 483 -4.34 37.40 -11.79
CA SER A 483 -4.47 37.10 -10.36
C SER A 483 -4.70 38.38 -9.53
N PHE A 484 -3.99 39.46 -9.87
CA PHE A 484 -4.18 40.77 -9.27
C PHE A 484 -5.57 41.37 -9.55
N GLY A 485 -6.10 41.20 -10.77
CA GLY A 485 -7.46 41.59 -11.11
C GLY A 485 -8.50 40.89 -10.24
N ILE A 486 -8.35 39.57 -10.03
CA ILE A 486 -9.20 38.80 -9.11
C ILE A 486 -9.13 39.35 -7.68
N VAL A 487 -7.93 39.67 -7.18
CA VAL A 487 -7.74 40.28 -5.86
C VAL A 487 -8.42 41.64 -5.77
N ILE A 488 -8.37 42.49 -6.81
CA ILE A 488 -9.13 43.75 -6.82
C ILE A 488 -10.62 43.47 -6.64
N LEU A 489 -11.19 42.55 -7.42
CA LEU A 489 -12.62 42.23 -7.36
C LEU A 489 -13.02 41.65 -5.99
N GLU A 490 -12.18 40.82 -5.39
CA GLU A 490 -12.35 40.30 -4.02
C GLU A 490 -12.32 41.44 -2.99
N ILE A 491 -11.38 42.38 -3.11
CA ILE A 491 -11.30 43.55 -2.22
C ILE A 491 -12.50 44.47 -2.41
N MET A 492 -12.98 44.70 -3.64
CA MET A 492 -14.12 45.60 -3.88
C MET A 492 -15.43 45.00 -3.37
N SER A 493 -15.61 43.69 -3.56
CA SER A 493 -16.87 43.01 -3.23
C SER A 493 -16.95 42.40 -1.85
N GLY A 494 -15.80 42.20 -1.18
CA GLY A 494 -15.74 41.44 0.07
C GLY A 494 -16.09 39.95 -0.09
N ARG A 495 -16.33 39.47 -1.32
CA ARG A 495 -16.69 38.09 -1.62
C ARG A 495 -15.45 37.24 -1.81
N LYS A 496 -15.41 36.07 -1.17
CA LYS A 496 -14.35 35.09 -1.39
C LYS A 496 -14.48 34.45 -2.77
N VAL A 497 -13.34 34.26 -3.44
CA VAL A 497 -13.27 33.65 -4.78
C VAL A 497 -13.83 32.21 -4.82
N LEU A 498 -13.71 31.45 -3.73
CA LEU A 498 -14.17 30.06 -3.60
C LEU A 498 -15.21 29.91 -2.49
N ASP A 499 -16.32 30.65 -2.58
CA ASP A 499 -17.40 30.50 -1.59
C ASP A 499 -18.31 29.32 -1.95
N SER A 500 -17.98 28.15 -1.40
CA SER A 500 -18.67 26.86 -1.65
C SER A 500 -20.12 26.81 -1.13
N LEU A 501 -20.61 27.86 -0.46
CA LEU A 501 -21.93 27.89 0.18
C LEU A 501 -23.06 28.38 -0.73
N ASN A 502 -22.74 29.00 -1.87
CA ASN A 502 -23.73 29.36 -2.88
C ASN A 502 -23.62 28.39 -4.06
N SER A 503 -24.43 27.33 -4.03
CA SER A 503 -24.51 26.27 -5.05
C SER A 503 -24.99 26.74 -6.45
N SER A 504 -25.03 28.05 -6.68
CA SER A 504 -25.36 28.71 -7.95
C SER A 504 -24.36 29.82 -8.32
N ALA A 505 -23.22 29.92 -7.63
CA ALA A 505 -22.31 31.06 -7.78
C ALA A 505 -21.49 30.98 -9.08
N ASP A 506 -21.88 31.80 -10.04
CA ASP A 506 -21.03 32.20 -11.15
C ASP A 506 -19.65 32.66 -10.62
N ALA A 507 -18.57 32.44 -11.39
CA ALA A 507 -17.24 32.90 -10.99
C ALA A 507 -17.28 34.41 -10.66
N ILE A 508 -16.46 34.90 -9.73
CA ILE A 508 -16.48 36.33 -9.33
C ILE A 508 -16.39 37.27 -10.55
N THR A 509 -15.64 36.86 -11.57
CA THR A 509 -15.54 37.57 -12.84
C THR A 509 -16.84 37.60 -13.63
N ASP A 510 -17.61 36.51 -13.64
CA ASP A 510 -18.91 36.41 -14.34
C ASP A 510 -19.94 37.28 -13.65
N TRP A 511 -20.06 37.15 -12.33
CA TRP A 511 -20.98 37.93 -11.52
C TRP A 511 -20.73 39.45 -11.64
N VAL A 512 -19.47 39.89 -11.52
CA VAL A 512 -19.12 41.32 -11.70
C VAL A 512 -19.44 41.79 -13.11
N TRP A 513 -19.12 40.97 -14.13
CA TRP A 513 -19.38 41.34 -15.52
C TRP A 513 -20.86 41.58 -15.79
N THR A 514 -21.73 40.68 -15.31
CA THR A 514 -23.19 40.82 -15.46
C THR A 514 -23.73 42.09 -14.80
N LEU A 515 -23.22 42.44 -13.62
CA LEU A 515 -23.64 43.67 -12.93
C LEU A 515 -23.21 44.93 -13.69
N VAL A 516 -21.96 44.98 -14.14
CA VAL A 516 -21.42 46.13 -14.86
C VAL A 516 -22.09 46.32 -16.23
N GLU A 517 -22.33 45.25 -16.99
CA GLU A 517 -23.09 45.32 -18.25
C GLU A 517 -24.55 45.78 -18.03
N SER A 518 -25.12 45.47 -16.87
CA SER A 518 -26.46 45.92 -16.48
C SER A 518 -26.49 47.35 -15.93
N GLY A 519 -25.35 48.04 -15.87
CA GLY A 519 -25.24 49.39 -15.31
C GLY A 519 -25.39 49.45 -13.79
N LYS A 520 -25.12 48.34 -13.08
CA LYS A 520 -25.27 48.18 -11.62
C LYS A 520 -23.93 47.95 -10.92
N VAL A 521 -22.93 48.75 -11.25
CA VAL A 521 -21.57 48.60 -10.70
C VAL A 521 -21.53 48.81 -9.18
N GLU A 522 -22.44 49.61 -8.65
CA GLU A 522 -22.63 49.88 -7.23
C GLU A 522 -22.99 48.64 -6.41
N ASP A 523 -23.67 47.67 -7.03
CA ASP A 523 -24.02 46.39 -6.40
C ASP A 523 -22.79 45.48 -6.23
N VAL A 524 -21.67 45.79 -6.88
CA VAL A 524 -20.39 45.10 -6.66
C VAL A 524 -19.80 45.47 -5.30
N PHE A 525 -20.07 46.66 -4.78
CA PHE A 525 -19.40 47.15 -3.57
C PHE A 525 -19.85 46.45 -2.30
N ASP A 526 -18.87 45.99 -1.53
CA ASP A 526 -19.08 45.54 -0.15
C ASP A 526 -19.73 46.67 0.67
N GLU A 527 -20.67 46.31 1.53
CA GLU A 527 -21.44 47.26 2.33
C GLU A 527 -20.56 48.25 3.11
N SER A 528 -19.38 47.83 3.59
CA SER A 528 -18.51 48.71 4.40
C SER A 528 -17.79 49.79 3.60
N ILE A 529 -17.85 49.75 2.28
CA ILE A 529 -17.23 50.79 1.43
C ILE A 529 -18.24 51.59 0.61
N ARG A 530 -19.55 51.27 0.69
CA ARG A 530 -20.59 51.92 -0.12
C ARG A 530 -20.69 53.45 0.07
N GLU A 531 -20.29 53.95 1.24
CA GLU A 531 -20.26 55.40 1.52
C GLU A 531 -19.03 56.12 0.90
N GLY A 532 -18.13 55.38 0.24
CA GLY A 532 -16.96 55.93 -0.43
C GLY A 532 -17.29 56.74 -1.70
N PRO A 533 -16.29 57.41 -2.30
CA PRO A 533 -16.46 58.13 -3.56
C PRO A 533 -16.71 57.16 -4.72
N GLU A 534 -17.99 56.96 -5.04
CA GLU A 534 -18.52 56.00 -6.02
C GLU A 534 -17.73 55.94 -7.32
N LYS A 535 -17.57 57.07 -8.04
CA LYS A 535 -16.79 57.13 -9.31
C LYS A 535 -15.35 56.62 -9.18
N MET A 536 -14.72 56.83 -8.02
CA MET A 536 -13.38 56.32 -7.78
C MET A 536 -13.41 54.82 -7.50
N MET A 537 -14.42 54.32 -6.80
CA MET A 537 -14.59 52.89 -6.56
C MET A 537 -14.94 52.13 -7.84
N GLU A 538 -15.82 52.68 -8.68
CA GLU A 538 -16.15 52.14 -10.00
C GLU A 538 -14.89 51.97 -10.84
N ARG A 539 -14.01 52.97 -10.83
CA ARG A 539 -12.73 52.93 -11.55
C ARG A 539 -11.89 51.71 -11.14
N PHE A 540 -11.85 51.36 -9.86
CA PHE A 540 -11.13 50.19 -9.38
C PHE A 540 -11.78 48.89 -9.85
N VAL A 541 -13.11 48.79 -9.87
CA VAL A 541 -13.82 47.64 -10.44
C VAL A 541 -13.49 47.45 -11.92
N HIS A 542 -13.52 48.53 -12.72
CA HIS A 542 -13.20 48.48 -14.14
C HIS A 542 -11.75 48.05 -14.40
N VAL A 543 -10.78 48.55 -13.62
CA VAL A 543 -9.39 48.07 -13.71
C VAL A 543 -9.30 46.59 -13.32
N GLY A 544 -9.98 46.17 -12.25
CA GLY A 544 -10.03 44.77 -11.83
C GLY A 544 -10.56 43.84 -12.94
N MET A 545 -11.64 44.25 -13.62
CA MET A 545 -12.17 43.53 -14.78
C MET A 545 -11.20 43.47 -15.96
N LEU A 546 -10.53 44.58 -16.28
CA LEU A 546 -9.56 44.63 -17.37
C LEU A 546 -8.33 43.77 -17.08
N CYS A 547 -7.84 43.78 -15.83
CA CYS A 547 -6.77 42.90 -15.37
C CYS A 547 -7.19 41.43 -15.40
N ALA A 548 -8.42 41.10 -14.98
CA ALA A 548 -8.97 39.74 -14.97
C ALA A 548 -9.60 39.31 -16.31
N HIS A 549 -9.28 39.98 -17.42
CA HIS A 549 -9.87 39.67 -18.71
C HIS A 549 -9.45 38.28 -19.21
N ALA A 550 -10.37 37.50 -19.79
CA ALA A 550 -10.09 36.13 -20.24
C ALA A 550 -9.04 36.07 -21.36
N VAL A 551 -9.05 37.05 -22.26
CA VAL A 551 -8.04 37.20 -23.32
C VAL A 551 -6.81 37.92 -22.78
N MET A 552 -5.68 37.22 -22.73
CA MET A 552 -4.40 37.73 -22.21
C MET A 552 -3.95 39.05 -22.85
N ALA A 553 -4.08 39.18 -24.18
CA ALA A 553 -3.62 40.35 -24.93
C ALA A 553 -4.39 41.65 -24.60
N LEU A 554 -5.57 41.55 -24.00
CA LEU A 554 -6.40 42.68 -23.60
C LEU A 554 -6.12 43.16 -22.18
N ARG A 555 -5.34 42.39 -21.40
CA ARG A 555 -4.93 42.81 -20.06
C ARG A 555 -3.88 43.90 -20.16
N PRO A 556 -3.91 44.93 -19.29
CA PRO A 556 -2.86 45.93 -19.23
C PRO A 556 -1.59 45.32 -18.65
N SER A 557 -0.44 45.98 -18.80
CA SER A 557 0.70 45.72 -17.92
C SER A 557 0.34 46.15 -16.49
N ILE A 558 1.05 45.64 -15.49
CA ILE A 558 0.82 46.09 -14.12
C ILE A 558 1.18 47.58 -13.94
N ALA A 559 2.14 48.09 -14.71
CA ALA A 559 2.51 49.51 -14.71
C ALA A 559 1.38 50.39 -15.28
N GLU A 560 0.73 49.97 -16.37
CA GLU A 560 -0.45 50.66 -16.91
C GLU A 560 -1.64 50.56 -15.95
N ALA A 561 -1.88 49.39 -15.36
CA ALA A 561 -2.93 49.22 -14.35
C ALA A 561 -2.72 50.14 -13.15
N LEU A 562 -1.49 50.30 -12.67
CA LEU A 562 -1.15 51.21 -11.58
C LEU A 562 -1.47 52.66 -11.94
N LYS A 563 -1.07 53.14 -13.12
CA LYS A 563 -1.43 54.49 -13.61
C LYS A 563 -2.94 54.69 -13.72
N MET A 564 -3.66 53.67 -14.18
CA MET A 564 -5.14 53.70 -14.18
C MET A 564 -5.67 53.82 -12.75
N LEU A 565 -5.19 53.03 -11.79
CA LEU A 565 -5.66 53.10 -10.40
C LEU A 565 -5.33 54.44 -9.70
N GLU A 566 -4.19 55.05 -10.03
CA GLU A 566 -3.77 56.35 -9.50
C GLU A 566 -4.55 57.52 -10.11
N GLY A 567 -5.15 57.32 -11.29
CA GLY A 567 -5.93 58.35 -12.00
C GLY A 567 -5.14 59.06 -13.10
N ASP A 568 -3.92 58.64 -13.38
CA ASP A 568 -2.99 59.28 -14.32
C ASP A 568 -3.29 58.95 -15.79
N THR A 569 -4.12 57.96 -16.07
CA THR A 569 -4.44 57.50 -17.43
C THR A 569 -5.86 56.99 -17.51
N GLU A 570 -6.63 57.35 -18.52
CA GLU A 570 -8.00 56.87 -18.67
C GLU A 570 -8.09 55.36 -18.89
N ILE A 571 -9.18 54.76 -18.39
CA ILE A 571 -9.44 53.34 -18.62
C ILE A 571 -9.96 53.19 -20.06
N PRO A 572 -9.38 52.30 -20.88
CA PRO A 572 -9.93 52.02 -22.20
C PRO A 572 -11.35 51.46 -22.07
N LYS A 573 -12.17 51.62 -23.11
CA LYS A 573 -13.47 50.97 -23.16
C LYS A 573 -13.29 49.46 -22.94
N LEU A 574 -13.99 48.91 -21.95
CA LEU A 574 -13.91 47.49 -21.62
C LEU A 574 -14.18 46.65 -22.88
N PRO A 575 -13.23 45.81 -23.31
CA PRO A 575 -13.43 44.92 -24.45
C PRO A 575 -14.54 43.90 -24.15
N ASP A 576 -15.24 43.45 -25.19
CA ASP A 576 -16.26 42.40 -25.02
C ASP A 576 -15.63 41.10 -24.55
N ARG A 577 -16.27 40.45 -23.58
CA ARG A 577 -15.79 39.19 -23.03
C ARG A 577 -16.16 38.03 -23.96
N PRO A 578 -15.23 37.12 -24.28
CA PRO A 578 -15.58 35.90 -24.99
C PRO A 578 -16.60 35.09 -24.18
N VAL A 579 -17.66 34.65 -24.84
CA VAL A 579 -18.69 33.82 -24.21
C VAL A 579 -18.05 32.55 -23.65
N PRO A 580 -18.22 32.22 -22.35
CA PRO A 580 -17.70 30.98 -21.78
C PRO A 580 -18.22 29.77 -22.56
N LEU A 581 -17.37 28.78 -22.82
CA LEU A 581 -17.74 27.55 -23.56
C LEU A 581 -18.91 26.77 -22.92
N GLY A 582 -19.20 27.01 -21.64
CA GLY A 582 -20.34 26.42 -20.92
C GLY A 582 -21.64 27.23 -20.97
N HIS A 583 -21.67 28.39 -21.63
CA HIS A 583 -22.87 29.22 -21.69
C HIS A 583 -23.94 28.54 -22.56
N ALA A 584 -25.20 28.52 -22.09
CA ALA A 584 -26.33 27.92 -22.81
C ALA A 584 -26.50 28.39 -24.28
N SER A 585 -26.03 29.60 -24.60
CA SER A 585 -25.99 30.14 -25.96
C SER A 585 -25.08 29.33 -26.89
N PHE A 586 -23.93 28.84 -26.40
CA PHE A 586 -23.03 27.96 -27.16
C PHE A 586 -23.61 26.57 -27.38
N GLN A 587 -24.36 26.02 -26.41
CA GLN A 587 -25.09 24.75 -26.58
C GLN A 587 -26.16 24.87 -27.67
N SER A 588 -26.90 25.99 -27.70
CA SER A 588 -27.89 26.28 -28.74
C SER A 588 -27.24 26.41 -30.13
N SER A 589 -26.09 27.08 -30.22
CA SER A 589 -25.35 27.25 -31.49
C SER A 589 -24.71 25.94 -31.98
N LEU A 590 -24.21 25.09 -31.09
CA LEU A 590 -23.69 23.74 -31.41
C LEU A 590 -24.81 22.79 -31.86
N LEU A 591 -25.96 22.81 -31.18
CA LEU A 591 -27.14 22.02 -31.57
C LEU A 591 -27.70 22.46 -32.93
N HIS A 592 -27.77 23.77 -33.19
CA HIS A 592 -28.17 24.30 -34.50
C HIS A 592 -27.14 24.04 -35.61
N GLY A 593 -25.84 24.05 -35.29
CA GLY A 593 -24.76 23.73 -36.23
C GLY A 593 -24.74 22.25 -36.62
N LEU A 594 -24.95 21.35 -35.64
CA LEU A 594 -25.00 19.90 -35.86
C LEU A 594 -26.26 19.46 -36.64
N GLN A 595 -27.38 20.16 -36.50
CA GLN A 595 -28.57 19.93 -37.34
C GLN A 595 -28.39 20.36 -38.81
N ARG A 596 -27.50 21.33 -39.09
CA ARG A 596 -27.19 21.76 -40.47
C ARG A 596 -26.11 20.92 -41.14
N SER A 597 -25.20 20.32 -40.38
CA SER A 597 -24.08 19.53 -40.92
C SER A 597 -24.40 18.05 -41.22
N GLY A 598 -25.64 17.59 -40.95
CA GLY A 598 -26.08 16.21 -41.21
C GLY A 598 -26.32 15.85 -42.68
N ARG A 599 -25.81 16.61 -43.64
CA ARG A 599 -25.82 16.25 -45.07
C ARG A 599 -24.42 16.29 -45.67
N SER A 600 -23.92 15.08 -45.91
CA SER A 600 -22.86 14.73 -46.86
C SER A 600 -21.44 15.16 -46.52
N MET A 601 -20.61 14.20 -46.10
CA MET A 601 -19.69 13.55 -47.04
C MET A 601 -19.04 12.34 -46.37
N ALA A 602 -19.26 11.18 -46.99
CA ALA A 602 -18.44 9.99 -46.81
C ALA A 602 -17.16 10.16 -47.63
N CYS A 603 -16.01 9.92 -47.01
CA CYS A 603 -14.81 9.29 -47.55
C CYS A 603 -13.94 8.88 -46.36
#